data_AF-A0A2N1HWY4-F1
#
_entry.id   AF-A0A2N1HWY4-F1
#
_cell.length_a   1.000
_cell.length_b   1.000
_cell.length_c   1.000
_cell.angle_alpha   90.00
_cell.angle_beta   90.00
_cell.angle_gamma   90.00
#
_symmetry.space_group_name_H-M   'P 1'
#
loop_
_entity.id
_entity.type
_entity.pdbx_description
1 polymer ?
#
loop_
_entity_poly.entity_id
_entity_poly.type
_entity_poly.pdbx_seq_one_letter_code
_entity_poly.pdbx_strand_id
1 'polypeptide(L)'
;MDNQNYYDKKFNTSLVYNDSLHDASQRIIEAYLDNKPAGSKNKKVSPTERDQLFWHSVLWQVTPSTVYNSEAFVLALTRYFSQDVVSNFPLLKLIASESPLSVKNAVRYSELALKPNTNKWQEFQQLTESKTHEFDELIAIIKLMHKEHEILLMDLEQAQRKLSSLSPLTCLIYISLFAFEHLLGQHSEVDCHLPEDNKTTEAWTAFKNIVAWKLENTKIEDFNLTEKCIFDTVKEHLIPFLFPTGEQKIDTKTYQNMSNLIIKQIALNSFISQSAHAFCFDDSIAFKLKKGIAVIEVANEQLNLDWKNNGHKLQLLDSYWLNRGVDELIASGMAEQKIGSAENHDANQFAVIKTFSNQLRLIEVYGLNEYLTADSGLRVKLHEALLSLNLMSAFYNKAFIAPYQQYLYVEKNWLAAISRLAFEGLKQGENRFPITWSFKKDKVGNLKTGL
;
A
#
# COMPACT_ATOMS: atom_id res chain seq x y z
N MET A 1 35.47 -27.55 18.48
CA MET A 1 34.98 -26.71 17.37
C MET A 1 34.59 -25.40 17.98
N ASP A 2 35.47 -24.41 17.87
CA ASP A 2 35.29 -23.11 18.53
C ASP A 2 33.96 -22.49 18.09
N ASN A 3 33.09 -22.29 19.07
CA ASN A 3 31.77 -21.69 18.91
C ASN A 3 31.93 -20.16 18.75
N GLN A 4 32.82 -19.75 17.84
CA GLN A 4 33.22 -18.38 17.66
C GLN A 4 32.18 -17.68 16.79
N ASN A 5 31.68 -16.55 17.30
CA ASN A 5 30.68 -15.72 16.63
C ASN A 5 31.13 -15.37 15.19
N TYR A 6 30.22 -15.52 14.23
CA TYR A 6 30.49 -15.28 12.80
C TYR A 6 31.08 -13.89 12.55
N TYR A 7 30.53 -12.86 13.19
CA TYR A 7 30.96 -11.48 13.00
C TYR A 7 32.33 -11.23 13.60
N ASP A 8 32.60 -11.77 14.80
CA ASP A 8 33.93 -11.68 15.43
C ASP A 8 35.00 -12.32 14.53
N LYS A 9 34.72 -13.50 13.97
CA LYS A 9 35.64 -14.17 13.05
C LYS A 9 35.92 -13.33 11.80
N LYS A 10 34.86 -12.79 11.19
CA LYS A 10 34.99 -11.98 9.96
C LYS A 10 35.70 -10.65 10.25
N PHE A 11 35.45 -10.04 11.41
CA PHE A 11 36.11 -8.82 11.86
C PHE A 11 37.62 -9.06 12.04
N ASN A 12 37.99 -10.09 12.81
CA ASN A 12 39.40 -10.47 13.01
C ASN A 12 40.10 -10.80 11.69
N THR A 13 39.41 -11.48 10.78
CA THR A 13 39.95 -11.77 9.45
C THR A 13 40.23 -10.48 8.67
N SER A 14 39.33 -9.49 8.73
CA SER A 14 39.49 -8.20 8.05
C SER A 14 40.68 -7.41 8.60
N LEU A 15 40.90 -7.44 9.91
CA LEU A 15 42.07 -6.84 10.55
C LEU A 15 43.39 -7.50 10.13
N VAL A 16 43.40 -8.83 9.94
CA VAL A 16 44.58 -9.56 9.43
C VAL A 16 44.91 -9.15 7.99
N TYR A 17 43.91 -8.76 7.19
CA TYR A 17 44.10 -8.21 5.84
C TYR A 17 44.45 -6.71 5.81
N ASN A 18 44.84 -6.13 6.95
CA ASN A 18 45.32 -4.76 7.08
C ASN A 18 44.24 -3.68 6.83
N ASP A 19 42.96 -4.03 6.96
CA ASP A 19 41.87 -3.03 6.98
C ASP A 19 41.99 -2.16 8.24
N SER A 20 41.62 -0.88 8.14
CA SER A 20 41.48 -0.03 9.32
C SER A 20 40.35 -0.54 10.23
N LEU A 21 40.40 -0.22 11.53
CA LEU A 21 39.31 -0.57 12.46
C LEU A 21 37.94 -0.06 11.97
N HIS A 22 37.94 1.12 11.35
CA HIS A 22 36.75 1.72 10.77
C HIS A 22 36.18 0.85 9.62
N ASP A 23 37.01 0.53 8.63
CA ASP A 23 36.57 -0.21 7.44
C ASP A 23 36.19 -1.65 7.77
N ALA A 24 36.92 -2.27 8.70
CA ALA A 24 36.59 -3.59 9.22
C ALA A 24 35.20 -3.58 9.89
N SER A 25 34.90 -2.60 10.77
CA SER A 25 33.58 -2.49 11.39
C SER A 25 32.47 -2.25 10.35
N GLN A 26 32.71 -1.38 9.37
CA GLN A 26 31.75 -1.09 8.31
C GLN A 26 31.40 -2.33 7.47
N ARG A 27 32.41 -3.12 7.06
CA ARG A 27 32.19 -4.38 6.32
C ARG A 27 31.37 -5.41 7.10
N ILE A 28 31.43 -5.36 8.42
CA ILE A 28 30.65 -6.26 9.29
C ILE A 28 29.20 -5.78 9.39
N ILE A 29 28.99 -4.47 9.53
CA ILE A 29 27.66 -3.86 9.48
C ILE A 29 26.97 -4.16 8.15
N GLU A 30 27.65 -3.95 7.03
CA GLU A 30 27.14 -4.29 5.69
C GLU A 30 26.80 -5.78 5.56
N ALA A 31 27.64 -6.66 6.14
CA ALA A 31 27.34 -8.09 6.13
C ALA A 31 26.06 -8.44 6.91
N TYR A 32 25.83 -7.79 8.04
CA TYR A 32 24.60 -7.94 8.81
C TYR A 32 23.38 -7.43 8.03
N LEU A 33 23.50 -6.26 7.39
CA LEU A 33 22.46 -5.70 6.52
C LEU A 33 22.14 -6.62 5.33
N ASP A 34 23.16 -7.24 4.76
CA ASP A 34 23.07 -8.28 3.71
C ASP A 34 22.49 -9.61 4.19
N ASN A 35 22.01 -9.71 5.43
CA ASN A 35 21.46 -10.93 6.01
C ASN A 35 22.48 -12.08 6.09
N LYS A 36 23.76 -11.78 6.27
CA LYS A 36 24.80 -12.78 6.55
C LYS A 36 24.88 -12.99 8.07
N PRO A 37 25.16 -14.20 8.57
CA PRO A 37 25.31 -15.44 7.80
C PRO A 37 23.95 -15.99 7.34
N ALA A 38 23.93 -16.58 6.14
CA ALA A 38 22.76 -17.28 5.60
C ALA A 38 22.54 -18.68 6.23
N GLY A 39 23.55 -19.21 6.93
CA GLY A 39 23.57 -20.59 7.43
C GLY A 39 24.02 -21.60 6.37
N SER A 40 23.97 -22.89 6.73
CA SER A 40 24.26 -23.99 5.80
C SER A 40 22.96 -24.53 5.18
N LYS A 41 23.05 -25.35 4.11
CA LYS A 41 21.88 -25.98 3.49
C LYS A 41 20.97 -26.73 4.49
N ASN A 42 21.56 -27.24 5.58
CA ASN A 42 20.84 -28.04 6.59
C ASN A 42 20.44 -27.26 7.84
N LYS A 43 21.02 -26.07 8.09
CA LYS A 43 20.66 -25.19 9.21
C LYS A 43 20.75 -23.74 8.77
N LYS A 44 19.60 -23.15 8.47
CA LYS A 44 19.47 -21.70 8.23
C LYS A 44 19.57 -20.96 9.56
N VAL A 45 20.26 -19.83 9.56
CA VAL A 45 20.33 -18.95 10.72
C VAL A 45 19.06 -18.10 10.74
N SER A 46 18.35 -18.11 11.87
CA SER A 46 17.14 -17.30 12.01
C SER A 46 17.47 -15.81 12.10
N PRO A 47 16.53 -14.90 11.78
CA PRO A 47 16.74 -13.46 11.98
C PRO A 47 17.16 -13.12 13.41
N THR A 48 16.48 -13.70 14.41
CA THR A 48 16.80 -13.50 15.82
C THR A 48 18.20 -13.97 16.20
N GLU A 49 18.61 -15.15 15.73
CA GLU A 49 19.97 -15.65 15.96
C GLU A 49 21.02 -14.70 15.35
N ARG A 50 20.73 -14.16 14.16
CA ARG A 50 21.60 -13.21 13.47
C ARG A 50 21.73 -11.90 14.25
N ASP A 51 20.62 -11.35 14.71
CA ASP A 51 20.58 -10.14 15.53
C ASP A 51 21.37 -10.37 16.83
N GLN A 52 21.19 -11.52 17.48
CA GLN A 52 21.86 -11.84 18.73
C GLN A 52 23.38 -11.94 18.54
N LEU A 53 23.84 -12.60 17.47
CA LEU A 53 25.25 -12.67 17.12
C LEU A 53 25.83 -11.28 16.82
N PHE A 54 25.10 -10.43 16.10
CA PHE A 54 25.61 -9.11 15.71
C PHE A 54 25.72 -8.16 16.90
N TRP A 55 24.64 -8.00 17.66
CA TRP A 55 24.57 -7.02 18.77
C TRP A 55 25.39 -7.41 19.99
N HIS A 56 25.78 -8.68 20.13
CA HIS A 56 26.66 -9.17 21.21
C HIS A 56 28.08 -9.50 20.73
N SER A 57 28.44 -9.06 19.52
CA SER A 57 29.80 -9.20 19.00
C SER A 57 30.81 -8.41 19.86
N VAL A 58 32.02 -8.96 20.01
CA VAL A 58 33.10 -8.27 20.73
C VAL A 58 33.64 -7.06 19.96
N LEU A 59 33.30 -6.92 18.67
CA LEU A 59 33.72 -5.79 17.84
C LEU A 59 33.29 -4.43 18.42
N TRP A 60 32.17 -4.40 19.15
CA TRP A 60 31.65 -3.17 19.77
C TRP A 60 32.55 -2.62 20.88
N GLN A 61 33.47 -3.42 21.42
CA GLN A 61 34.43 -2.96 22.43
C GLN A 61 35.57 -2.14 21.82
N VAL A 62 35.84 -2.30 20.52
CA VAL A 62 36.98 -1.69 19.82
C VAL A 62 36.56 -0.79 18.65
N THR A 63 35.26 -0.69 18.38
CA THR A 63 34.73 0.09 17.26
C THR A 63 34.91 1.58 17.51
N PRO A 64 35.52 2.34 16.56
CA PRO A 64 35.64 3.79 16.67
C PRO A 64 34.26 4.47 16.68
N SER A 65 34.12 5.56 17.45
CA SER A 65 32.86 6.31 17.53
C SER A 65 32.42 6.93 16.20
N THR A 66 33.35 7.18 15.27
CA THR A 66 33.05 7.65 13.92
C THR A 66 32.15 6.68 13.14
N VAL A 67 32.26 5.37 13.38
CA VAL A 67 31.44 4.34 12.72
C VAL A 67 29.96 4.50 13.07
N TYR A 68 29.64 4.97 14.29
CA TYR A 68 28.26 5.15 14.72
C TYR A 68 27.51 6.23 13.92
N ASN A 69 28.24 7.14 13.25
CA ASN A 69 27.64 8.16 12.39
C ASN A 69 27.46 7.71 10.93
N SER A 70 27.87 6.50 10.57
CA SER A 70 27.72 6.00 9.20
C SER A 70 26.27 5.62 8.88
N GLU A 71 25.84 5.83 7.64
CA GLU A 71 24.50 5.45 7.17
C GLU A 71 24.22 3.94 7.36
N ALA A 72 25.22 3.11 7.06
CA ALA A 72 25.13 1.66 7.26
C ALA A 72 24.85 1.31 8.73
N PHE A 73 25.49 2.00 9.68
CA PHE A 73 25.22 1.79 11.09
C PHE A 73 23.82 2.26 11.49
N VAL A 74 23.38 3.42 10.99
CA VAL A 74 22.00 3.91 11.24
C VAL A 74 20.98 2.87 10.77
N LEU A 75 21.14 2.29 9.58
CA LEU A 75 20.26 1.22 9.08
C LEU A 75 20.31 -0.05 9.95
N ALA A 76 21.49 -0.41 10.45
CA ALA A 76 21.60 -1.55 11.36
C ALA A 76 20.87 -1.26 12.67
N LEU A 77 21.04 -0.06 13.23
CA LEU A 77 20.35 0.38 14.44
C LEU A 77 18.84 0.53 14.21
N THR A 78 18.39 0.94 13.02
CA THR A 78 16.97 0.91 12.63
C THR A 78 16.43 -0.52 12.76
N ARG A 79 17.15 -1.52 12.24
CA ARG A 79 16.78 -2.94 12.42
C ARG A 79 16.72 -3.35 13.89
N TYR A 80 17.63 -2.86 14.73
CA TYR A 80 17.58 -3.11 16.18
C TYR A 80 16.29 -2.61 16.81
N PHE A 81 15.84 -1.41 16.45
CA PHE A 81 14.58 -0.84 16.96
C PHE A 81 13.32 -1.44 16.30
N SER A 82 13.44 -2.05 15.13
CA SER A 82 12.31 -2.70 14.45
C SER A 82 11.99 -4.12 14.94
N GLN A 83 12.85 -4.74 15.76
CA GLN A 83 12.68 -6.08 16.33
C GLN A 83 12.51 -6.02 17.85
N ASP A 84 11.91 -7.04 18.47
CA ASP A 84 11.53 -6.98 19.89
C ASP A 84 12.22 -7.99 20.81
N VAL A 85 13.15 -8.78 20.27
CA VAL A 85 13.70 -9.99 20.92
C VAL A 85 15.09 -9.76 21.50
N VAL A 86 15.99 -9.17 20.72
CA VAL A 86 17.40 -8.99 21.09
C VAL A 86 17.60 -7.64 21.75
N SER A 87 18.21 -7.61 22.93
CA SER A 87 18.52 -6.38 23.65
C SER A 87 20.02 -6.30 23.97
N ASN A 88 20.62 -5.12 23.81
CA ASN A 88 21.92 -4.78 24.35
C ASN A 88 21.90 -3.33 24.83
N PHE A 89 21.20 -3.08 25.93
CA PHE A 89 21.01 -1.75 26.50
C PHE A 89 22.33 -1.03 26.90
N PRO A 90 23.37 -1.70 27.42
CA PRO A 90 24.66 -1.06 27.67
C PRO A 90 25.30 -0.49 26.40
N LEU A 91 25.26 -1.23 25.29
CA LEU A 91 25.74 -0.74 24.00
C LEU A 91 24.87 0.41 23.49
N LEU A 92 23.55 0.32 23.64
CA LEU A 92 22.65 1.40 23.25
C LEU A 92 22.95 2.71 24.00
N LYS A 93 23.24 2.63 25.31
CA LYS A 93 23.66 3.80 26.11
C LYS A 93 24.95 4.43 25.60
N LEU A 94 25.94 3.61 25.23
CA LEU A 94 27.19 4.08 24.65
C LEU A 94 26.95 4.78 23.30
N ILE A 95 26.16 4.18 22.42
CA ILE A 95 25.81 4.78 21.13
C ILE A 95 25.06 6.10 21.34
N ALA A 96 24.14 6.16 22.29
CA ALA A 96 23.37 7.35 22.60
C ALA A 96 24.25 8.52 23.09
N SER A 97 25.34 8.24 23.81
CA SER A 97 26.31 9.27 24.23
C SER A 97 27.25 9.71 23.11
N GLU A 98 27.68 8.78 22.25
CA GLU A 98 28.68 9.04 21.20
C GLU A 98 28.05 9.62 19.91
N SER A 99 26.83 9.18 19.57
CA SER A 99 26.10 9.59 18.36
C SER A 99 24.59 9.65 18.62
N PRO A 100 24.09 10.71 19.30
CA PRO A 100 22.67 10.86 19.58
C PRO A 100 21.84 11.02 18.30
N LEU A 101 22.39 11.62 17.25
CA LEU A 101 21.70 11.79 15.96
C LEU A 101 21.40 10.44 15.29
N SER A 102 22.36 9.49 15.32
CA SER A 102 22.13 8.16 14.76
C SER A 102 21.03 7.40 15.51
N VAL A 103 20.94 7.55 16.84
CA VAL A 103 19.83 6.98 17.62
C VAL A 103 18.50 7.62 17.22
N LYS A 104 18.44 8.96 17.10
CA LYS A 104 17.22 9.68 16.68
C LYS A 104 16.74 9.21 15.31
N ASN A 105 17.65 9.13 14.34
CA ASN A 105 17.34 8.68 12.98
C ASN A 105 16.90 7.21 12.97
N ALA A 106 17.61 6.34 13.69
CA ALA A 106 17.25 4.93 13.75
C ALA A 106 15.85 4.69 14.36
N VAL A 107 15.49 5.43 15.41
CA VAL A 107 14.16 5.38 16.04
C VAL A 107 13.07 5.92 15.11
N ARG A 108 13.36 6.98 14.35
CA ARG A 108 12.44 7.50 13.31
C ARG A 108 12.21 6.44 12.23
N TYR A 109 13.28 5.95 11.60
CA TYR A 109 13.21 4.99 10.50
C TYR A 109 12.63 3.63 10.90
N SER A 110 12.65 3.25 12.18
CA SER A 110 12.14 1.95 12.64
C SER A 110 10.61 1.91 12.79
N GLU A 111 9.95 3.05 12.54
CA GLU A 111 8.51 3.25 12.70
C GLU A 111 8.04 3.00 14.13
N LEU A 112 8.89 3.32 15.11
CA LEU A 112 8.55 3.13 16.53
C LEU A 112 7.32 3.97 16.92
N ALA A 113 7.06 5.05 16.18
CA ALA A 113 5.87 5.90 16.27
C ALA A 113 4.54 5.17 16.04
N LEU A 114 4.54 3.98 15.43
CA LEU A 114 3.35 3.16 15.23
C LEU A 114 3.30 1.93 16.16
N LYS A 115 4.29 1.76 17.05
CA LYS A 115 4.52 0.54 17.84
C LYS A 115 4.62 0.81 19.35
N PRO A 116 3.52 1.24 20.01
CA PRO A 116 3.54 1.67 21.42
C PRO A 116 3.89 0.57 22.43
N ASN A 117 3.64 -0.71 22.10
CA ASN A 117 3.76 -1.82 23.03
C ASN A 117 5.05 -2.65 22.88
N THR A 118 6.07 -2.11 22.21
CA THR A 118 7.34 -2.82 22.00
C THR A 118 8.29 -2.64 23.18
N ASN A 119 9.09 -3.66 23.49
CA ASN A 119 10.21 -3.57 24.42
C ASN A 119 11.21 -2.50 23.96
N LYS A 120 11.36 -2.30 22.64
CA LYS A 120 12.22 -1.26 22.08
C LYS A 120 11.77 0.15 22.39
N TRP A 121 10.47 0.39 22.44
CA TRP A 121 9.96 1.66 22.93
C TRP A 121 10.34 1.89 24.40
N GLN A 122 10.20 0.87 25.24
CA GLN A 122 10.59 0.96 26.66
C GLN A 122 12.10 1.20 26.84
N GLU A 123 12.96 0.47 26.09
CA GLU A 123 14.41 0.69 26.10
C GLU A 123 14.76 2.12 25.68
N PHE A 124 14.12 2.64 24.64
CA PHE A 124 14.35 4.01 24.20
C PHE A 124 13.92 5.04 25.26
N GLN A 125 12.78 4.81 25.94
CA GLN A 125 12.35 5.66 27.04
C GLN A 125 13.35 5.69 28.20
N GLN A 126 13.94 4.54 28.55
CA GLN A 126 14.95 4.44 29.60
C GLN A 126 16.22 5.25 29.29
N LEU A 127 16.50 5.61 28.04
CA LEU A 127 17.62 6.52 27.72
C LEU A 127 17.40 7.93 28.28
N THR A 128 16.15 8.36 28.49
CA THR A 128 15.82 9.69 29.04
C THR A 128 15.83 9.77 30.56
N GLU A 129 16.00 8.64 31.25
CA GLU A 129 16.27 8.63 32.70
C GLU A 129 17.70 9.11 33.02
N SER A 130 18.53 9.30 31.99
CA SER A 130 19.84 9.95 32.08
C SER A 130 19.72 11.49 32.10
N LYS A 131 20.72 12.20 32.64
CA LYS A 131 20.68 13.66 32.87
C LYS A 131 20.56 14.54 31.61
N THR A 132 20.58 13.95 30.41
CA THR A 132 20.58 14.66 29.13
C THR A 132 19.19 14.61 28.51
N HIS A 133 18.54 15.78 28.37
CA HIS A 133 17.23 15.97 27.73
C HIS A 133 17.27 15.84 26.19
N GLU A 134 18.23 15.08 25.65
CA GLU A 134 18.56 14.99 24.23
C GLU A 134 17.43 14.35 23.40
N PHE A 135 16.66 13.43 24.01
CA PHE A 135 15.61 12.65 23.35
C PHE A 135 14.19 13.06 23.77
N ASP A 136 14.03 14.00 24.69
CA ASP A 136 12.73 14.35 25.29
C ASP A 136 11.70 14.83 24.25
N GLU A 137 12.12 15.70 23.33
CA GLU A 137 11.26 16.20 22.24
C GLU A 137 10.81 15.03 21.35
N LEU A 138 11.73 14.14 20.98
CA LEU A 138 11.44 12.99 20.12
C LEU A 138 10.47 12.02 20.81
N ILE A 139 10.69 11.71 22.10
CA ILE A 139 9.78 10.88 22.89
C ILE A 139 8.39 11.50 22.96
N ALA A 140 8.30 12.80 23.21
CA ALA A 140 7.02 13.47 23.32
C ALA A 140 6.26 13.49 21.98
N ILE A 141 6.96 13.65 20.84
CA ILE A 141 6.35 13.51 19.51
C ILE A 141 5.87 12.08 19.27
N ILE A 142 6.67 11.06 19.60
CA ILE A 142 6.29 9.65 19.44
C ILE A 142 5.05 9.32 20.30
N LYS A 143 4.98 9.83 21.54
CA LYS A 143 3.79 9.66 22.40
C LYS A 143 2.53 10.29 21.80
N LEU A 144 2.65 11.44 21.14
CA LEU A 144 1.53 12.04 20.41
C LEU A 144 1.09 11.14 19.24
N MET A 145 2.04 10.61 18.47
CA MET A 145 1.75 9.68 17.38
C MET A 145 1.06 8.40 17.88
N HIS A 146 1.55 7.80 18.98
CA HIS A 146 0.92 6.64 19.61
C HIS A 146 -0.53 6.92 20.00
N LYS A 147 -0.78 8.06 20.66
CA LYS A 147 -2.12 8.44 21.08
C LYS A 147 -3.08 8.58 19.91
N GLU A 148 -2.69 9.29 18.86
CA GLU A 148 -3.53 9.47 17.68
C GLU A 148 -3.77 8.15 16.93
N HIS A 149 -2.73 7.33 16.81
CA HIS A 149 -2.83 6.00 16.19
C HIS A 149 -3.80 5.09 16.96
N GLU A 150 -3.71 5.05 18.29
CA GLU A 150 -4.61 4.27 19.16
C GLU A 150 -6.06 4.72 19.02
N ILE A 151 -6.32 6.03 19.00
CA ILE A 151 -7.67 6.58 18.80
C ILE A 151 -8.25 6.11 17.45
N LEU A 152 -7.47 6.23 16.37
CA LEU A 152 -7.91 5.83 15.03
C LEU A 152 -8.16 4.32 14.93
N LEU A 153 -7.32 3.49 15.55
CA LEU A 153 -7.52 2.05 15.60
C LEU A 153 -8.77 1.67 16.40
N MET A 154 -8.97 2.24 17.58
CA MET A 154 -10.15 1.98 18.40
C MET A 154 -11.45 2.36 17.67
N ASP A 155 -11.47 3.53 17.03
CA ASP A 155 -12.61 3.99 16.23
C ASP A 155 -12.89 3.05 15.04
N LEU A 156 -11.84 2.59 14.35
CA LEU A 156 -11.94 1.66 13.24
C LEU A 156 -12.48 0.30 13.70
N GLU A 157 -11.92 -0.28 14.77
CA GLU A 157 -12.38 -1.54 15.33
C GLU A 157 -13.84 -1.46 15.78
N GLN A 158 -14.26 -0.35 16.38
CA GLN A 158 -15.65 -0.16 16.77
C GLN A 158 -16.58 -0.14 15.54
N ALA A 159 -16.16 0.51 14.44
CA ALA A 159 -16.91 0.50 13.19
C ALA A 159 -16.97 -0.91 12.56
N GLN A 160 -15.85 -1.63 12.55
CA GLN A 160 -15.74 -3.00 12.08
C GLN A 160 -16.66 -3.96 12.84
N ARG A 161 -16.71 -3.87 14.18
CA ARG A 161 -17.57 -4.72 15.02
C ARG A 161 -19.05 -4.62 14.64
N LYS A 162 -19.53 -3.41 14.27
CA LYS A 162 -20.93 -3.19 13.82
C LYS A 162 -21.27 -3.92 12.51
N LEU A 163 -20.27 -4.29 11.71
CA LEU A 163 -20.41 -4.90 10.39
C LEU A 163 -19.83 -6.32 10.33
N SER A 164 -19.44 -6.88 11.48
CA SER A 164 -18.82 -8.19 11.60
C SER A 164 -19.69 -9.31 11.02
N SER A 165 -21.01 -9.20 11.12
CA SER A 165 -21.97 -10.19 10.63
C SER A 165 -22.23 -10.16 9.12
N LEU A 166 -21.81 -9.10 8.40
CA LEU A 166 -22.04 -9.03 6.96
C LEU A 166 -21.26 -10.12 6.22
N SER A 167 -21.75 -10.59 5.06
CA SER A 167 -20.93 -11.44 4.19
C SER A 167 -19.91 -10.59 3.41
N PRO A 168 -18.84 -11.18 2.85
CA PRO A 168 -17.97 -10.48 1.91
C PRO A 168 -18.74 -9.88 0.72
N LEU A 169 -19.74 -10.60 0.18
CA LEU A 169 -20.57 -10.11 -0.92
C LEU A 169 -21.37 -8.87 -0.51
N THR A 170 -22.00 -8.90 0.66
CA THR A 170 -22.74 -7.75 1.21
C THR A 170 -21.81 -6.56 1.43
N CYS A 171 -20.58 -6.80 1.90
CA CYS A 171 -19.56 -5.76 2.06
C CYS A 171 -19.21 -5.11 0.71
N LEU A 172 -18.98 -5.91 -0.34
CA LEU A 172 -18.71 -5.39 -1.69
C LEU A 172 -19.88 -4.60 -2.28
N ILE A 173 -21.13 -5.01 -2.00
CA ILE A 173 -22.32 -4.25 -2.41
C ILE A 173 -22.28 -2.83 -1.82
N TYR A 174 -22.09 -2.69 -0.51
CA TYR A 174 -22.09 -1.36 0.12
C TYR A 174 -20.86 -0.53 -0.26
N ILE A 175 -19.69 -1.15 -0.46
CA ILE A 175 -18.50 -0.46 -1.00
C ILE A 175 -18.79 0.05 -2.42
N SER A 176 -19.45 -0.76 -3.27
CA SER A 176 -19.81 -0.33 -4.62
C SER A 176 -20.77 0.87 -4.61
N LEU A 177 -21.79 0.86 -3.74
CA LEU A 177 -22.70 2.00 -3.57
C LEU A 177 -21.94 3.27 -3.14
N PHE A 178 -21.02 3.15 -2.19
CA PHE A 178 -20.16 4.27 -1.77
C PHE A 178 -19.31 4.80 -2.92
N ALA A 179 -18.73 3.92 -3.76
CA ALA A 179 -17.94 4.33 -4.91
C ALA A 179 -18.79 5.13 -5.92
N PHE A 180 -20.00 4.67 -6.22
CA PHE A 180 -20.93 5.41 -7.08
C PHE A 180 -21.32 6.76 -6.47
N GLU A 181 -21.65 6.81 -5.19
CA GLU A 181 -22.05 8.06 -4.52
C GLU A 181 -20.92 9.10 -4.48
N HIS A 182 -19.69 8.70 -4.12
CA HIS A 182 -18.65 9.66 -3.74
C HIS A 182 -17.45 9.73 -4.70
N LEU A 183 -17.15 8.68 -5.46
CA LEU A 183 -15.92 8.60 -6.26
C LEU A 183 -16.18 8.74 -7.76
N LEU A 184 -17.21 8.07 -8.27
CA LEU A 184 -17.43 7.93 -9.72
C LEU A 184 -18.17 9.11 -10.35
N GLY A 185 -18.71 10.03 -9.53
CA GLY A 185 -19.51 11.16 -9.99
C GLY A 185 -18.74 12.37 -10.51
N GLN A 186 -17.41 12.38 -10.41
CA GLN A 186 -16.59 13.48 -10.90
C GLN A 186 -16.42 13.36 -12.42
N HIS A 187 -17.00 14.30 -13.17
CA HIS A 187 -16.63 14.51 -14.56
C HIS A 187 -15.18 15.01 -14.59
N SER A 188 -14.24 14.12 -14.90
CA SER A 188 -13.05 14.60 -15.60
C SER A 188 -13.47 14.76 -17.06
N GLU A 189 -14.03 15.92 -17.39
CA GLU A 189 -14.05 16.38 -18.77
C GLU A 189 -12.59 16.43 -19.22
N VAL A 190 -12.18 15.46 -20.05
CA VAL A 190 -11.03 15.62 -20.94
C VAL A 190 -9.69 15.92 -20.25
N ASP A 191 -9.41 15.33 -19.09
CA ASP A 191 -8.02 15.29 -18.59
C ASP A 191 -7.58 13.85 -18.39
N CYS A 192 -7.25 13.20 -19.51
CA CYS A 192 -6.55 11.92 -19.57
C CYS A 192 -5.11 11.96 -19.00
N HIS A 193 -4.76 12.99 -18.22
CA HIS A 193 -3.40 13.29 -17.78
C HIS A 193 -3.26 13.87 -16.37
N LEU A 194 -4.34 13.97 -15.57
CA LEU A 194 -4.19 14.33 -14.16
C LEU A 194 -3.94 13.06 -13.33
N PRO A 195 -2.92 13.06 -12.44
CA PRO A 195 -2.71 11.95 -11.51
C PRO A 195 -4.00 11.71 -10.71
N GLU A 196 -4.29 10.44 -10.41
CA GLU A 196 -5.41 10.07 -9.54
C GLU A 196 -5.49 11.02 -8.34
N ASP A 197 -6.64 11.69 -8.14
CA ASP A 197 -6.87 12.51 -6.95
C ASP A 197 -6.42 11.70 -5.73
N ASN A 198 -5.54 12.25 -4.89
CA ASN A 198 -5.06 11.60 -3.68
C ASN A 198 -6.23 11.02 -2.85
N LYS A 199 -7.38 11.68 -2.87
CA LYS A 199 -8.61 11.21 -2.19
C LYS A 199 -9.14 9.90 -2.78
N THR A 200 -9.13 9.77 -4.09
CA THR A 200 -9.55 8.55 -4.81
C THR A 200 -8.60 7.41 -4.49
N THR A 201 -7.29 7.66 -4.52
CA THR A 201 -6.25 6.68 -4.18
C THR A 201 -6.37 6.19 -2.74
N GLU A 202 -6.61 7.10 -1.79
CA GLU A 202 -6.82 6.77 -0.38
C GLU A 202 -8.09 5.94 -0.17
N ALA A 203 -9.18 6.26 -0.87
CA ALA A 203 -10.42 5.49 -0.83
C ALA A 203 -10.24 4.07 -1.38
N TRP A 204 -9.56 3.89 -2.52
CA TRP A 204 -9.25 2.56 -3.05
C TRP A 204 -8.37 1.74 -2.10
N THR A 205 -7.39 2.38 -1.47
CA THR A 205 -6.56 1.73 -0.45
C THR A 205 -7.40 1.32 0.76
N ALA A 206 -8.35 2.16 1.18
CA ALA A 206 -9.28 1.82 2.24
C ALA A 206 -10.19 0.64 1.87
N PHE A 207 -10.70 0.58 0.64
CA PHE A 207 -11.48 -0.57 0.18
C PHE A 207 -10.67 -1.86 0.22
N LYS A 208 -9.41 -1.82 -0.24
CA LYS A 208 -8.51 -2.98 -0.16
C LYS A 208 -8.33 -3.46 1.28
N ASN A 209 -8.10 -2.55 2.22
CA ASN A 209 -7.89 -2.90 3.63
C ASN A 209 -9.18 -3.46 4.27
N ILE A 210 -10.34 -2.88 3.97
CA ILE A 210 -11.63 -3.36 4.47
C ILE A 210 -11.95 -4.75 3.89
N VAL A 211 -11.71 -4.97 2.60
CA VAL A 211 -11.90 -6.28 1.98
C VAL A 211 -10.93 -7.30 2.58
N ALA A 212 -9.64 -6.96 2.75
CA ALA A 212 -8.68 -7.85 3.40
C ALA A 212 -9.11 -8.23 4.82
N TRP A 213 -9.46 -7.24 5.65
CA TRP A 213 -10.05 -7.47 6.98
C TRP A 213 -11.25 -8.41 6.90
N LYS A 214 -12.15 -8.18 5.95
CA LYS A 214 -13.35 -9.01 5.83
C LYS A 214 -13.01 -10.44 5.44
N LEU A 215 -12.09 -10.65 4.50
CA LEU A 215 -11.66 -11.98 4.06
C LEU A 215 -10.98 -12.75 5.19
N GLU A 216 -10.13 -12.11 5.98
CA GLU A 216 -9.41 -12.73 7.11
C GLU A 216 -10.36 -13.18 8.23
N ASN A 217 -11.48 -12.47 8.41
CA ASN A 217 -12.43 -12.71 9.51
C ASN A 217 -13.69 -13.47 9.05
N THR A 218 -13.69 -14.05 7.85
CA THR A 218 -14.83 -14.77 7.28
C THR A 218 -14.56 -16.27 7.22
N LYS A 219 -15.58 -17.10 7.46
CA LYS A 219 -15.46 -18.56 7.38
C LYS A 219 -15.41 -19.01 5.92
N ILE A 220 -14.76 -20.15 5.66
CA ILE A 220 -14.64 -20.70 4.30
C ILE A 220 -16.01 -20.93 3.65
N GLU A 221 -17.01 -21.31 4.45
CA GLU A 221 -18.39 -21.57 4.01
C GLU A 221 -19.06 -20.34 3.37
N ASP A 222 -18.76 -19.14 3.85
CA ASP A 222 -19.33 -17.89 3.35
C ASP A 222 -18.78 -17.49 1.96
N PHE A 223 -17.74 -18.18 1.47
CA PHE A 223 -17.26 -18.04 0.10
C PHE A 223 -18.01 -18.92 -0.90
N ASN A 224 -18.92 -19.79 -0.45
CA ASN A 224 -19.71 -20.64 -1.33
C ASN A 224 -20.88 -19.87 -1.95
N LEU A 225 -20.56 -19.04 -2.95
CA LEU A 225 -21.51 -18.19 -3.66
C LEU A 225 -22.33 -19.01 -4.67
N THR A 226 -23.50 -19.48 -4.25
CA THR A 226 -24.51 -20.07 -5.14
C THR A 226 -25.34 -18.98 -5.84
N GLU A 227 -25.96 -19.30 -6.98
CA GLU A 227 -26.82 -18.36 -7.71
C GLU A 227 -27.95 -17.81 -6.83
N LYS A 228 -28.57 -18.70 -6.03
CA LYS A 228 -29.61 -18.34 -5.08
C LYS A 228 -29.08 -17.38 -4.00
N CYS A 229 -27.90 -17.65 -3.44
CA CYS A 229 -27.28 -16.79 -2.43
C CYS A 229 -26.99 -15.39 -2.97
N ILE A 230 -26.45 -15.29 -4.18
CA ILE A 230 -26.20 -13.99 -4.83
C ILE A 230 -27.52 -13.24 -5.04
N PHE A 231 -28.53 -13.92 -5.59
CA PHE A 231 -29.84 -13.33 -5.84
C PHE A 231 -30.50 -12.81 -4.56
N ASP A 232 -30.55 -13.64 -3.51
CA ASP A 232 -31.16 -13.28 -2.23
C ASP A 232 -30.42 -12.08 -1.60
N THR A 233 -29.09 -12.08 -1.64
CA THR A 233 -28.24 -10.98 -1.11
C THR A 233 -28.44 -9.67 -1.88
N VAL A 234 -28.46 -9.72 -3.22
CA VAL A 234 -28.69 -8.55 -4.07
C VAL A 234 -30.11 -8.01 -3.87
N LYS A 235 -31.10 -8.90 -3.79
CA LYS A 235 -32.49 -8.54 -3.55
C LYS A 235 -32.68 -7.83 -2.21
N GLU A 236 -31.98 -8.29 -1.17
CA GLU A 236 -32.06 -7.70 0.17
C GLU A 236 -31.28 -6.38 0.27
N HIS A 237 -30.04 -6.34 -0.20
CA HIS A 237 -29.12 -5.24 0.12
C HIS A 237 -28.91 -4.21 -0.99
N LEU A 238 -29.20 -4.54 -2.25
CA LEU A 238 -28.93 -3.65 -3.39
C LEU A 238 -30.21 -3.17 -4.08
N ILE A 239 -31.17 -4.06 -4.34
CA ILE A 239 -32.42 -3.72 -5.03
C ILE A 239 -33.18 -2.55 -4.37
N PRO A 240 -33.28 -2.43 -3.03
CA PRO A 240 -33.96 -1.29 -2.42
C PRO A 240 -33.34 0.08 -2.78
N PHE A 241 -32.02 0.12 -3.04
CA PHE A 241 -31.34 1.34 -3.49
C PHE A 241 -31.60 1.62 -4.98
N LEU A 242 -31.66 0.58 -5.81
CA LEU A 242 -31.84 0.70 -7.26
C LEU A 242 -33.31 0.97 -7.64
N PHE A 243 -34.25 0.35 -6.95
CA PHE A 243 -35.68 0.42 -7.28
C PHE A 243 -36.50 0.59 -6.00
N PRO A 244 -36.44 1.77 -5.36
CA PRO A 244 -37.15 2.01 -4.11
C PRO A 244 -38.66 1.86 -4.32
N THR A 245 -39.29 0.98 -3.56
CA THR A 245 -40.76 0.83 -3.51
C THR A 245 -41.27 1.38 -2.18
N GLY A 246 -42.50 1.91 -2.16
CA GLY A 246 -43.08 2.51 -0.94
C GLY A 246 -43.18 1.55 0.26
N GLU A 247 -43.14 0.24 0.02
CA GLU A 247 -43.22 -0.81 1.04
C GLU A 247 -41.83 -1.33 1.49
N GLN A 248 -40.78 -1.18 0.68
CA GLN A 248 -39.44 -1.65 1.00
C GLN A 248 -38.64 -0.56 1.72
N LYS A 249 -38.18 -0.87 2.95
CA LYS A 249 -37.24 -0.01 3.66
C LYS A 249 -35.84 -0.18 3.08
N ILE A 250 -35.28 0.89 2.53
CA ILE A 250 -33.85 0.98 2.23
C ILE A 250 -33.09 0.79 3.55
N ASP A 251 -32.14 -0.15 3.61
CA ASP A 251 -31.26 -0.32 4.77
C ASP A 251 -30.19 0.78 4.81
N THR A 252 -30.66 2.00 5.09
CA THR A 252 -29.80 3.19 5.21
C THR A 252 -28.86 3.08 6.40
N LYS A 253 -29.22 2.34 7.45
CA LYS A 253 -28.40 2.18 8.66
C LYS A 253 -27.15 1.37 8.37
N THR A 254 -27.27 0.23 7.69
CA THR A 254 -26.09 -0.58 7.34
C THR A 254 -25.21 0.17 6.34
N TYR A 255 -25.80 0.86 5.37
CA TYR A 255 -25.04 1.70 4.45
C TYR A 255 -24.27 2.81 5.18
N GLN A 256 -24.91 3.57 6.08
CA GLN A 256 -24.25 4.59 6.89
C GLN A 256 -23.13 4.02 7.76
N ASN A 257 -23.31 2.85 8.34
CA ASN A 257 -22.26 2.17 9.09
C ASN A 257 -21.07 1.82 8.18
N MET A 258 -21.32 1.35 6.95
CA MET A 258 -20.26 1.08 5.97
C MET A 258 -19.53 2.35 5.54
N SER A 259 -20.26 3.43 5.21
CA SER A 259 -19.65 4.71 4.86
C SER A 259 -18.79 5.25 6.00
N ASN A 260 -19.26 5.13 7.25
CA ASN A 260 -18.46 5.49 8.41
C ASN A 260 -17.22 4.59 8.56
N LEU A 261 -17.31 3.28 8.32
CA LEU A 261 -16.15 2.39 8.32
C LEU A 261 -15.10 2.84 7.27
N ILE A 262 -15.54 3.16 6.05
CA ILE A 262 -14.67 3.65 4.97
C ILE A 262 -13.98 4.95 5.38
N ILE A 263 -14.72 5.93 5.92
CA ILE A 263 -14.15 7.20 6.37
C ILE A 263 -13.11 6.98 7.47
N LYS A 264 -13.37 6.10 8.45
CA LYS A 264 -12.41 5.78 9.51
C LYS A 264 -11.18 5.08 8.97
N GLN A 265 -11.33 4.18 7.99
CA GLN A 265 -10.20 3.52 7.34
C GLN A 265 -9.36 4.52 6.52
N ILE A 266 -9.99 5.47 5.82
CA ILE A 266 -9.28 6.56 5.13
C ILE A 266 -8.50 7.38 6.14
N ALA A 267 -9.12 7.82 7.24
CA ALA A 267 -8.43 8.61 8.26
C ALA A 267 -7.20 7.90 8.84
N LEU A 268 -7.29 6.60 9.13
CA LEU A 268 -6.14 5.80 9.55
C LEU A 268 -5.05 5.73 8.47
N ASN A 269 -5.43 5.44 7.23
CA ASN A 269 -4.49 5.35 6.11
C ASN A 269 -3.77 6.68 5.88
N SER A 270 -4.49 7.81 5.88
CA SER A 270 -3.94 9.15 5.72
C SER A 270 -3.02 9.52 6.89
N PHE A 271 -3.37 9.16 8.13
CA PHE A 271 -2.48 9.38 9.27
C PHE A 271 -1.15 8.62 9.09
N ILE A 272 -1.21 7.35 8.69
CA ILE A 272 -0.01 6.54 8.47
C ILE A 272 0.82 7.13 7.33
N SER A 273 0.23 7.42 6.17
CA SER A 273 0.96 7.87 4.99
C SER A 273 1.46 9.31 5.09
N GLN A 274 0.65 10.23 5.62
CA GLN A 274 0.94 11.67 5.60
C GLN A 274 1.64 12.16 6.87
N SER A 275 1.43 11.50 8.02
CA SER A 275 2.02 11.90 9.30
C SER A 275 3.11 10.94 9.76
N ALA A 276 2.79 9.65 9.89
CA ALA A 276 3.74 8.68 10.44
C ALA A 276 4.91 8.44 9.49
N HIS A 277 4.66 8.14 8.22
CA HIS A 277 5.72 7.92 7.24
C HIS A 277 6.53 9.20 6.97
N ALA A 278 5.88 10.37 6.94
CA ALA A 278 6.59 11.65 6.81
C ALA A 278 7.54 11.86 8.00
N PHE A 279 7.07 11.64 9.24
CA PHE A 279 7.92 11.68 10.42
C PHE A 279 9.08 10.67 10.36
N CYS A 280 8.80 9.45 9.88
CA CYS A 280 9.79 8.38 9.84
C CYS A 280 10.86 8.63 8.77
N PHE A 281 10.49 8.98 7.54
CA PHE A 281 11.35 8.85 6.37
C PHE A 281 11.65 10.16 5.62
N ASP A 282 10.93 11.24 5.90
CA ASP A 282 11.21 12.53 5.27
C ASP A 282 12.24 13.31 6.09
N ASP A 283 13.49 13.30 5.63
CA ASP A 283 14.58 14.05 6.26
C ASP A 283 14.64 15.52 5.84
N SER A 284 13.77 15.94 4.91
CA SER A 284 13.64 17.34 4.54
C SER A 284 12.85 18.16 5.56
N ILE A 285 12.09 17.48 6.42
CA ILE A 285 11.24 18.07 7.46
C ILE A 285 11.66 17.63 8.87
N ALA A 286 11.29 18.42 9.86
CA ALA A 286 11.39 18.09 11.26
C ALA A 286 10.06 18.31 11.97
N PHE A 287 9.69 17.36 12.82
CA PHE A 287 8.58 17.54 13.75
C PHE A 287 9.10 18.22 15.01
N LYS A 288 8.47 19.31 15.41
CA LYS A 288 8.86 20.12 16.57
C LYS A 288 7.68 20.36 17.50
N LEU A 289 7.94 20.33 18.80
CA LEU A 289 6.89 20.58 19.79
C LEU A 289 6.71 22.07 20.04
N LYS A 290 5.54 22.59 19.67
CA LYS A 290 5.15 23.97 19.95
C LYS A 290 3.84 23.99 20.73
N LYS A 291 3.84 24.53 21.95
CA LYS A 291 2.64 24.66 22.80
C LYS A 291 1.86 23.34 22.97
N GLY A 292 2.58 22.20 23.04
CA GLY A 292 1.98 20.88 23.23
C GLY A 292 1.43 20.21 21.96
N ILE A 293 1.62 20.80 20.78
CA ILE A 293 1.31 20.19 19.48
C ILE A 293 2.58 19.96 18.66
N ALA A 294 2.60 18.89 17.86
CA ALA A 294 3.67 18.66 16.90
C ALA A 294 3.41 19.50 15.65
N VAL A 295 4.41 20.31 15.26
CA VAL A 295 4.38 21.17 14.08
C VAL A 295 5.50 20.75 13.15
N ILE A 296 5.21 20.72 11.85
CA ILE A 296 6.19 20.38 10.81
C ILE A 296 6.93 21.66 10.39
N GLU A 297 8.26 21.60 10.42
CA GLU A 297 9.15 22.63 9.90
C GLU A 297 10.04 22.06 8.80
N VAL A 298 10.46 22.89 7.85
CA VAL A 298 11.46 22.50 6.86
C VAL A 298 12.82 22.46 7.55
N ALA A 299 13.43 21.29 7.61
CA ALA A 299 14.74 21.07 8.21
C ALA A 299 15.87 21.33 7.20
N ASN A 300 15.65 21.01 5.93
CA ASN A 300 16.61 21.20 4.85
C ASN A 300 15.90 21.62 3.56
N GLU A 301 16.12 22.86 3.13
CA GLU A 301 15.49 23.42 1.93
C GLU A 301 15.88 22.67 0.65
N GLN A 302 17.15 22.28 0.53
CA GLN A 302 17.64 21.56 -0.65
C GLN A 302 17.00 20.17 -0.74
N LEU A 303 17.00 19.41 0.36
CA LEU A 303 16.33 18.10 0.40
C LEU A 303 14.82 18.22 0.12
N ASN A 304 14.18 19.30 0.59
CA ASN A 304 12.76 19.55 0.33
C ASN A 304 12.51 19.85 -1.15
N LEU A 305 13.38 20.64 -1.78
CA LEU A 305 13.34 20.87 -3.22
C LEU A 305 13.56 19.57 -4.00
N ASP A 306 14.55 18.76 -3.62
CA ASP A 306 14.84 17.47 -4.26
C ASP A 306 13.67 16.49 -4.09
N TRP A 307 13.06 16.44 -2.90
CA TRP A 307 11.87 15.64 -2.62
C TRP A 307 10.70 16.06 -3.52
N LYS A 308 10.40 17.36 -3.61
CA LYS A 308 9.36 17.89 -4.50
C LYS A 308 9.65 17.59 -5.96
N ASN A 309 10.89 17.79 -6.40
CA ASN A 309 11.32 17.52 -7.77
C ASN A 309 11.18 16.03 -8.11
N ASN A 310 11.56 15.13 -7.20
CA ASN A 310 11.41 13.70 -7.38
C ASN A 310 9.92 13.28 -7.35
N GLY A 311 9.11 13.91 -6.51
CA GLY A 311 7.65 13.74 -6.51
C GLY A 311 7.03 14.16 -7.85
N HIS A 312 7.46 15.30 -8.41
CA HIS A 312 7.02 15.74 -9.74
C HIS A 312 7.48 14.78 -10.83
N LYS A 313 8.72 14.27 -10.78
CA LYS A 313 9.18 13.23 -11.72
C LYS A 313 8.33 11.98 -11.62
N LEU A 314 8.00 11.53 -10.41
CA LEU A 314 7.15 10.38 -10.16
C LEU A 314 5.75 10.59 -10.75
N GLN A 315 5.16 11.78 -10.60
CA GLN A 315 3.86 12.13 -11.22
C GLN A 315 3.91 12.08 -12.76
N LEU A 316 5.06 12.36 -13.37
CA LEU A 316 5.24 12.31 -14.82
C LEU A 316 5.53 10.90 -15.36
N LEU A 317 5.85 9.92 -14.51
CA LEU A 317 6.25 8.58 -14.96
C LEU A 317 5.14 7.85 -15.71
N ASP A 318 3.89 7.97 -15.28
CA ASP A 318 2.78 7.29 -15.96
C ASP A 318 2.57 7.86 -17.38
N SER A 319 2.74 9.18 -17.56
CA SER A 319 2.69 9.81 -18.89
C SER A 319 3.87 9.41 -19.77
N TYR A 320 5.07 9.26 -19.19
CA TYR A 320 6.23 8.75 -19.92
C TYR A 320 5.96 7.35 -20.50
N TRP A 321 5.46 6.42 -19.69
CA TRP A 321 5.15 5.07 -20.17
C TRP A 321 4.00 5.05 -21.17
N LEU A 322 2.98 5.89 -20.96
CA LEU A 322 1.86 6.02 -21.90
C LEU A 322 2.33 6.48 -23.28
N ASN A 323 3.19 7.51 -23.34
CA ASN A 323 3.78 8.00 -24.59
C ASN A 323 4.57 6.91 -25.32
N ARG A 324 5.37 6.13 -24.58
CA ARG A 324 6.05 4.97 -25.17
C ARG A 324 5.09 3.90 -25.68
N GLY A 325 3.95 3.71 -25.01
CA GLY A 325 2.88 2.84 -25.50
C GLY A 325 2.25 3.33 -26.81
N VAL A 326 2.18 4.66 -27.02
CA VAL A 326 1.76 5.25 -28.29
C VAL A 326 2.79 4.97 -29.39
N ASP A 327 4.07 5.18 -29.09
CA ASP A 327 5.16 4.88 -30.04
C ASP A 327 5.13 3.41 -30.48
N GLU A 328 4.88 2.49 -29.54
CA GLU A 328 4.77 1.06 -29.82
C GLU A 328 3.52 0.73 -30.66
N LEU A 329 2.39 1.39 -30.41
CA LEU A 329 1.19 1.26 -31.25
C LEU A 329 1.48 1.69 -32.70
N ILE A 330 2.22 2.79 -32.89
CA ILE A 330 2.62 3.27 -34.22
C ILE A 330 3.57 2.27 -34.87
N ALA A 331 4.61 1.82 -34.15
CA ALA A 331 5.59 0.86 -34.65
C ALA A 331 4.98 -0.49 -35.03
N SER A 332 3.95 -0.93 -34.30
CA SER A 332 3.20 -2.16 -34.61
C SER A 332 2.33 -2.07 -35.87
N GLY A 333 2.15 -0.86 -36.44
CA GLY A 333 1.26 -0.60 -37.58
C GLY A 333 -0.24 -0.67 -37.24
N MET A 334 -0.59 -0.78 -35.95
CA MET A 334 -1.98 -0.83 -35.49
C MET A 334 -2.62 0.55 -35.37
N ALA A 335 -1.83 1.64 -35.37
CA ALA A 335 -2.34 3.00 -35.21
C ALA A 335 -3.36 3.39 -36.30
N GLU A 336 -3.18 2.93 -37.53
CA GLU A 336 -4.08 3.21 -38.65
C GLU A 336 -5.20 2.16 -38.82
N GLN A 337 -5.19 1.13 -37.99
CA GLN A 337 -6.15 0.02 -38.09
C GLN A 337 -7.35 0.24 -37.19
N LYS A 338 -8.52 -0.13 -37.69
CA LYS A 338 -9.73 -0.18 -36.87
C LYS A 338 -9.67 -1.35 -35.89
N ILE A 339 -9.73 -1.04 -34.60
CA ILE A 339 -9.65 -2.04 -33.51
C ILE A 339 -11.05 -2.31 -32.96
N GLY A 340 -11.67 -3.40 -33.39
CA GLY A 340 -13.04 -3.77 -33.01
C GLY A 340 -14.12 -3.02 -33.80
N SER A 341 -15.28 -2.76 -33.18
CA SER A 341 -16.38 -2.00 -33.81
C SER A 341 -16.01 -0.52 -33.95
N ALA A 342 -16.70 0.20 -34.85
CA ALA A 342 -16.45 1.65 -35.02
C ALA A 342 -16.71 2.42 -33.73
N GLU A 343 -17.72 1.99 -32.99
CA GLU A 343 -18.13 2.60 -31.73
C GLU A 343 -17.11 2.37 -30.60
N ASN A 344 -16.36 1.26 -30.64
CA ASN A 344 -15.41 0.88 -29.59
C ASN A 344 -13.95 1.18 -29.97
N HIS A 345 -13.71 1.67 -31.18
CA HIS A 345 -12.36 1.83 -31.72
C HIS A 345 -11.45 2.63 -30.79
N ASP A 346 -11.86 3.83 -30.38
CA ASP A 346 -11.03 4.73 -29.58
C ASP A 346 -10.71 4.13 -28.21
N ALA A 347 -11.73 3.54 -27.56
CA ALA A 347 -11.58 2.88 -26.26
C ALA A 347 -10.65 1.66 -26.34
N ASN A 348 -10.77 0.86 -27.40
CA ASN A 348 -9.92 -0.29 -27.62
C ASN A 348 -8.48 0.11 -27.98
N GLN A 349 -8.31 1.14 -28.80
CA GLN A 349 -7.00 1.67 -29.15
C GLN A 349 -6.27 2.18 -27.90
N PHE A 350 -6.97 2.91 -27.04
CA PHE A 350 -6.41 3.35 -25.76
C PHE A 350 -6.07 2.18 -24.83
N ALA A 351 -6.88 1.11 -24.80
CA ALA A 351 -6.56 -0.11 -24.07
C ALA A 351 -5.30 -0.81 -24.59
N VAL A 352 -5.07 -0.83 -25.92
CA VAL A 352 -3.84 -1.35 -26.53
C VAL A 352 -2.63 -0.49 -26.15
N ILE A 353 -2.75 0.84 -26.20
CA ILE A 353 -1.69 1.75 -25.75
C ILE A 353 -1.30 1.48 -24.29
N LYS A 354 -2.29 1.35 -23.39
CA LYS A 354 -2.05 0.98 -21.99
C LYS A 354 -1.38 -0.39 -21.85
N THR A 355 -1.70 -1.33 -22.74
CA THR A 355 -1.10 -2.66 -22.75
C THR A 355 0.39 -2.58 -23.08
N PHE A 356 0.77 -1.85 -24.13
CA PHE A 356 2.18 -1.64 -24.47
C PHE A 356 2.93 -0.88 -23.37
N SER A 357 2.34 0.21 -22.86
CA SER A 357 2.89 0.98 -21.73
C SER A 357 3.21 0.09 -20.52
N ASN A 358 2.23 -0.70 -20.07
CA ASN A 358 2.40 -1.57 -18.90
C ASN A 358 3.37 -2.72 -19.17
N GLN A 359 3.36 -3.27 -20.39
CA GLN A 359 4.27 -4.33 -20.78
C GLN A 359 5.73 -3.85 -20.77
N LEU A 360 6.02 -2.70 -21.39
CA LEU A 360 7.34 -2.08 -21.39
C LEU A 360 7.83 -1.82 -19.96
N ARG A 361 6.98 -1.24 -19.11
CA ARG A 361 7.29 -0.98 -17.71
C ARG A 361 7.64 -2.27 -16.96
N LEU A 362 6.85 -3.34 -17.13
CA LEU A 362 7.08 -4.62 -16.46
C LEU A 362 8.36 -5.32 -16.94
N ILE A 363 8.67 -5.26 -18.23
CA ILE A 363 9.87 -5.89 -18.79
C ILE A 363 11.12 -5.10 -18.39
N GLU A 364 11.13 -3.78 -18.59
CA GLU A 364 12.33 -2.97 -18.43
C GLU A 364 12.66 -2.64 -16.98
N VAL A 365 11.65 -2.37 -16.13
CA VAL A 365 11.87 -1.98 -14.73
C VAL A 365 11.96 -3.20 -13.83
N TYR A 366 11.10 -4.19 -14.06
CA TYR A 366 10.96 -5.35 -13.17
C TYR A 366 11.56 -6.64 -13.73
N GLY A 367 12.08 -6.61 -14.97
CA GLY A 367 12.73 -7.77 -15.58
C GLY A 367 11.77 -8.93 -15.87
N LEU A 368 10.47 -8.66 -16.06
CA LEU A 368 9.52 -9.71 -16.40
C LEU A 368 9.78 -10.27 -17.80
N ASN A 369 9.55 -11.58 -17.96
CA ASN A 369 9.58 -12.24 -19.26
C ASN A 369 8.24 -12.06 -20.01
N GLU A 370 8.25 -12.39 -21.30
CA GLU A 370 7.05 -12.41 -22.16
C GLU A 370 5.95 -13.35 -21.66
N TYR A 371 6.31 -14.34 -20.83
CA TYR A 371 5.39 -15.31 -20.27
C TYR A 371 5.41 -15.28 -18.74
N LEU A 372 4.22 -15.27 -18.15
CA LEU A 372 4.00 -15.50 -16.73
C LEU A 372 3.65 -16.96 -16.51
N THR A 373 4.22 -17.57 -15.46
CA THR A 373 3.88 -18.93 -15.04
C THR A 373 3.17 -18.84 -13.71
N ALA A 374 1.88 -19.21 -13.67
CA ALA A 374 1.11 -19.29 -12.43
C ALA A 374 1.60 -20.48 -11.57
N ASP A 375 1.27 -20.48 -10.27
CA ASP A 375 1.60 -21.58 -9.34
C ASP A 375 1.03 -22.94 -9.80
N SER A 376 -0.02 -22.93 -10.61
CA SER A 376 -0.60 -24.11 -11.25
C SER A 376 0.22 -24.66 -12.42
N GLY A 377 1.31 -24.00 -12.81
CA GLY A 377 2.10 -24.30 -14.01
C GLY A 377 1.52 -23.72 -15.30
N LEU A 378 0.37 -23.04 -15.25
CA LEU A 378 -0.24 -22.40 -16.41
C LEU A 378 0.65 -21.26 -16.92
N ARG A 379 1.00 -21.30 -18.21
CA ARG A 379 1.74 -20.24 -18.88
C ARG A 379 0.79 -19.28 -19.59
N VAL A 380 0.90 -18.00 -19.29
CA VAL A 380 0.08 -16.93 -19.87
C VAL A 380 1.00 -15.91 -20.52
N LYS A 381 0.70 -15.49 -21.76
CA LYS A 381 1.44 -14.41 -22.40
C LYS A 381 1.14 -13.10 -21.68
N LEU A 382 2.18 -12.37 -21.28
CA LEU A 382 2.07 -11.12 -20.55
C LEU A 382 1.22 -10.10 -21.33
N HIS A 383 1.45 -9.99 -22.64
CA HIS A 383 0.68 -9.09 -23.50
C HIS A 383 -0.82 -9.42 -23.50
N GLU A 384 -1.21 -10.68 -23.70
CA GLU A 384 -2.62 -11.10 -23.74
C GLU A 384 -3.30 -10.89 -22.38
N ALA A 385 -2.58 -11.13 -21.27
CA ALA A 385 -3.09 -10.87 -19.94
C ALA A 385 -3.37 -9.37 -19.73
N LEU A 386 -2.40 -8.52 -20.03
CA LEU A 386 -2.53 -7.07 -19.92
C LEU A 386 -3.62 -6.51 -20.84
N LEU A 387 -3.69 -7.00 -22.09
CA LEU A 387 -4.70 -6.59 -23.06
C LEU A 387 -6.10 -6.92 -22.57
N SER A 388 -6.31 -8.14 -22.04
CA SER A 388 -7.61 -8.53 -21.50
C SER A 388 -8.04 -7.63 -20.34
N LEU A 389 -7.12 -7.28 -19.43
CA LEU A 389 -7.40 -6.39 -18.30
C LEU A 389 -7.75 -4.97 -18.76
N ASN A 390 -6.97 -4.41 -19.68
CA ASN A 390 -7.17 -3.06 -20.18
C ASN A 390 -8.46 -2.95 -21.00
N LEU A 391 -8.80 -3.96 -21.81
CA LEU A 391 -10.07 -4.00 -22.54
C LEU A 391 -11.27 -4.13 -21.60
N MET A 392 -11.17 -4.97 -20.55
CA MET A 392 -12.22 -5.06 -19.53
C MET A 392 -12.43 -3.71 -18.82
N SER A 393 -11.36 -3.00 -18.50
CA SER A 393 -11.43 -1.66 -17.91
C SER A 393 -12.07 -0.64 -18.87
N ALA A 394 -11.66 -0.64 -20.15
CA ALA A 394 -12.22 0.23 -21.17
C ALA A 394 -13.72 -0.02 -21.38
N PHE A 395 -14.13 -1.29 -21.46
CA PHE A 395 -15.54 -1.68 -21.53
C PHE A 395 -16.32 -1.22 -20.30
N TYR A 396 -15.79 -1.44 -19.10
CA TYR A 396 -16.45 -1.01 -17.86
C TYR A 396 -16.63 0.51 -17.82
N ASN A 397 -15.60 1.27 -18.20
CA ASN A 397 -15.70 2.72 -18.28
C ASN A 397 -16.77 3.17 -19.27
N LYS A 398 -16.79 2.59 -20.47
CA LYS A 398 -17.75 2.97 -21.51
C LYS A 398 -19.19 2.55 -21.19
N ALA A 399 -19.40 1.35 -20.66
CA ALA A 399 -20.73 0.79 -20.46
C ALA A 399 -21.36 1.13 -19.09
N PHE A 400 -20.54 1.47 -18.09
CA PHE A 400 -21.00 1.72 -16.72
C PHE A 400 -20.68 3.14 -16.27
N ILE A 401 -19.41 3.56 -16.29
CA ILE A 401 -18.98 4.82 -15.68
C ILE A 401 -19.46 6.04 -16.47
N ALA A 402 -19.20 6.09 -17.78
CA ALA A 402 -19.59 7.23 -18.60
C ALA A 402 -21.13 7.44 -18.64
N PRO A 403 -21.97 6.39 -18.83
CA PRO A 403 -23.42 6.54 -18.73
C PRO A 403 -23.86 6.98 -17.33
N TYR A 404 -23.27 6.42 -16.27
CA TYR A 404 -23.57 6.84 -14.90
C TYR A 404 -23.29 8.32 -14.69
N GLN A 405 -22.12 8.81 -15.11
CA GLN A 405 -21.75 10.23 -14.99
C GLN A 405 -22.72 11.12 -15.76
N GLN A 406 -23.10 10.72 -16.98
CA GLN A 406 -24.09 11.44 -17.77
C GLN A 406 -25.46 11.48 -17.06
N TYR A 407 -25.91 10.37 -16.47
CA TYR A 407 -27.15 10.35 -15.69
C TYR A 407 -27.04 11.18 -14.43
N LEU A 408 -25.92 11.12 -13.71
CA LEU A 408 -25.69 11.93 -12.53
C LEU A 408 -25.71 13.43 -12.86
N TYR A 409 -25.16 13.83 -14.00
CA TYR A 409 -25.23 15.20 -14.48
C TYR A 409 -26.66 15.69 -14.68
N VAL A 410 -27.53 14.84 -15.23
CA VAL A 410 -28.94 15.17 -15.52
C VAL A 410 -29.79 15.11 -14.25
N GLU A 411 -29.70 14.02 -13.51
CA GLU A 411 -30.58 13.73 -12.37
C GLU A 411 -30.17 14.49 -11.09
N LYS A 412 -28.91 14.94 -10.99
CA LYS A 412 -28.30 15.58 -9.80
C LYS A 412 -28.46 14.77 -8.50
N ASN A 413 -28.75 13.48 -8.64
CA ASN A 413 -28.98 12.55 -7.55
C ASN A 413 -28.38 11.19 -7.93
N TRP A 414 -27.43 10.71 -7.13
CA TRP A 414 -26.72 9.48 -7.43
C TRP A 414 -27.62 8.25 -7.41
N LEU A 415 -28.63 8.20 -6.52
CA LEU A 415 -29.61 7.12 -6.49
C LEU A 415 -30.40 7.07 -7.80
N ALA A 416 -30.92 8.21 -8.25
CA ALA A 416 -31.65 8.28 -9.51
C ALA A 416 -30.78 7.87 -10.71
N ALA A 417 -29.50 8.27 -10.71
CA ALA A 417 -28.56 7.91 -11.76
C ALA A 417 -28.23 6.40 -11.79
N ILE A 418 -27.96 5.77 -10.64
CA ILE A 418 -27.74 4.31 -10.59
C ILE A 418 -29.02 3.52 -10.89
N SER A 419 -30.19 4.01 -10.45
CA SER A 419 -31.49 3.42 -10.78
C SER A 419 -31.70 3.39 -12.28
N ARG A 420 -31.40 4.50 -12.97
CA ARG A 420 -31.52 4.61 -14.42
C ARG A 420 -30.54 3.68 -15.14
N LEU A 421 -29.27 3.67 -14.71
CA LEU A 421 -28.26 2.76 -15.27
C LEU A 421 -28.69 1.30 -15.17
N ALA A 422 -29.15 0.89 -13.99
CA ALA A 422 -29.65 -0.45 -13.73
C ALA A 422 -30.88 -0.79 -14.59
N PHE A 423 -31.84 0.13 -14.68
CA PHE A 423 -33.07 -0.06 -15.45
C PHE A 423 -32.80 -0.21 -16.95
N GLU A 424 -31.93 0.63 -17.51
CA GLU A 424 -31.57 0.54 -18.93
C GLU A 424 -30.76 -0.72 -19.24
N GLY A 425 -29.89 -1.15 -18.33
CA GLY A 425 -29.22 -2.46 -18.42
C GLY A 425 -30.24 -3.61 -18.49
N LEU A 426 -31.21 -3.64 -17.59
CA LEU A 426 -32.25 -4.68 -17.58
C LEU A 426 -33.07 -4.71 -18.88
N LYS A 427 -33.36 -3.55 -19.48
CA LYS A 427 -34.02 -3.48 -20.80
C LYS A 427 -33.21 -4.13 -21.92
N GLN A 428 -31.88 -4.09 -21.81
CA GLN A 428 -30.95 -4.66 -22.79
C GLN A 428 -30.58 -6.12 -22.45
N GLY A 429 -31.10 -6.68 -21.35
CA GLY A 429 -30.71 -8.01 -20.86
C GLY A 429 -29.31 -8.03 -20.22
N GLU A 430 -28.78 -6.89 -19.84
CA GLU A 430 -27.44 -6.74 -19.26
C GLU A 430 -27.49 -6.39 -17.77
N ASN A 431 -26.60 -7.01 -16.99
CA ASN A 431 -26.42 -6.64 -15.58
C ASN A 431 -25.58 -5.36 -15.47
N ARG A 432 -26.25 -4.20 -15.41
CA ARG A 432 -25.62 -2.88 -15.19
C ARG A 432 -25.79 -2.36 -13.77
N PHE A 433 -25.62 -3.24 -12.79
CA PHE A 433 -25.68 -2.88 -11.37
C PHE A 433 -24.29 -2.43 -10.86
N PRO A 434 -24.22 -1.74 -9.70
CA PRO A 434 -22.95 -1.39 -9.05
C PRO A 434 -22.00 -2.57 -8.80
N ILE A 435 -22.56 -3.77 -8.64
CA ILE A 435 -21.82 -5.04 -8.62
C ILE A 435 -22.29 -5.92 -9.79
N THR A 436 -21.35 -6.48 -10.53
CA THR A 436 -21.64 -7.40 -11.64
C THR A 436 -21.22 -8.81 -11.29
N TRP A 437 -21.98 -9.78 -11.79
CA TRP A 437 -21.62 -11.19 -11.74
C TRP A 437 -21.99 -11.84 -13.06
N SER A 438 -21.24 -12.87 -13.43
CA SER A 438 -21.52 -13.71 -14.60
C SER A 438 -21.40 -15.16 -14.20
N PHE A 439 -22.35 -15.98 -14.65
CA PHE A 439 -22.27 -17.40 -14.42
C PHE A 439 -21.21 -18.01 -15.34
N LYS A 440 -20.61 -19.12 -14.89
CA LYS A 440 -19.55 -19.79 -15.66
C LYS A 440 -19.98 -20.14 -17.09
N LYS A 441 -21.25 -20.54 -17.27
CA LYS A 441 -21.81 -20.87 -18.58
C LYS A 441 -21.87 -19.63 -19.49
N ASP A 442 -22.33 -18.49 -18.97
CA ASP A 442 -22.44 -17.25 -19.73
C ASP A 442 -21.07 -16.63 -20.02
N LYS A 443 -20.14 -16.73 -19.07
CA LYS A 443 -18.76 -16.26 -19.24
C LYS A 443 -18.04 -17.03 -20.35
N VAL A 444 -18.24 -18.34 -20.44
CA VAL A 444 -17.70 -19.19 -21.53
C VAL A 444 -18.40 -18.91 -22.87
N GLY A 445 -19.69 -18.55 -22.86
CA GLY A 445 -20.42 -18.14 -24.07
C GLY A 445 -19.92 -16.81 -24.63
N ASN A 446 -19.81 -15.78 -23.79
CA ASN A 446 -19.43 -14.43 -24.20
C ASN A 446 -17.96 -14.31 -24.65
N LEU A 447 -17.05 -15.12 -24.10
CA LEU A 447 -15.65 -15.17 -24.55
C LEU A 447 -15.50 -15.76 -25.96
N LYS A 448 -16.46 -16.55 -26.44
CA LYS A 448 -16.44 -17.11 -27.80
C LYS A 448 -16.96 -16.15 -28.86
N THR A 449 -17.72 -15.13 -28.46
CA THR A 449 -18.37 -14.17 -29.37
C THR A 449 -17.69 -12.80 -29.43
N GLY A 450 -16.77 -12.52 -28.50
CA GLY A 450 -16.07 -11.23 -28.39
C GLY A 450 -14.65 -11.17 -29.00
N LEU A 451 -14.19 -12.25 -29.65
CA LEU A 451 -12.94 -12.29 -30.42
C LEU A 451 -13.26 -12.37 -31.92
#